data_AF-A0A3C0VSA3-F1
#
_entry.id   AF-A0A3C0VSA3-F1
#
_cell.length_a   1.000
_cell.length_b   1.000
_cell.length_c   1.000
_cell.angle_alpha   90.00
_cell.angle_beta   90.00
_cell.angle_gamma   90.00
#
_symmetry.space_group_name_H-M   'P 1'
#
loop_
_entity.id
_entity.type
_entity.pdbx_description
1 polymer ?
#
loop_
_entity_poly.entity_id
_entity_poly.type
_entity_poly.pdbx_seq_one_letter_code
_entity_poly.pdbx_strand_id
1 'polypeptide(L)'
;MDGFLGQVAKINDSVNDVVWGEMGLIFLIGTGILLTILTKVFQITHIGLWWRKTIGSVFSKSAHNKKDAGSVSQFQALCTALAATIGTGNIAGVASAVVVGGPGAVFWMWVAAFFGMMTNYSENILGIYYRRKNDKGEWSGGAMYYLQDGLGSK
;
A
#
# COMPACT_ATOMS: atom_id res chain seq x y z
N MET A 1 -20.76 11.07 33.62
CA MET A 1 -20.28 10.96 32.22
C MET A 1 -18.86 10.40 32.16
N ASP A 2 -18.06 10.55 33.21
CA ASP A 2 -16.64 10.16 33.24
C ASP A 2 -16.39 8.65 33.31
N GLY A 3 -17.30 7.88 33.94
CA GLY A 3 -17.18 6.41 34.00
C GLY A 3 -17.39 5.72 32.65
N PHE A 4 -18.30 6.23 31.82
CA PHE A 4 -18.55 5.71 30.47
C PHE A 4 -17.39 6.05 29.52
N LEU A 5 -16.91 7.30 29.55
CA LEU A 5 -15.73 7.70 28.78
C LEU A 5 -14.47 6.95 29.21
N GLY A 6 -14.30 6.66 30.50
CA GLY A 6 -13.19 5.84 31.02
C GLY A 6 -13.27 4.37 30.60
N GLN A 7 -14.47 3.79 30.52
CA GLN A 7 -14.65 2.45 29.97
C GLN A 7 -14.37 2.39 28.47
N VAL A 8 -14.86 3.38 27.70
CA VAL A 8 -14.57 3.48 26.26
C VAL A 8 -13.07 3.67 26.02
N ALA A 9 -12.40 4.51 26.81
CA ALA A 9 -10.95 4.71 26.71
C ALA A 9 -10.19 3.40 26.98
N LYS A 10 -10.51 2.67 28.06
CA LYS A 10 -9.88 1.38 28.35
C LYS A 10 -10.05 0.33 27.24
N ILE A 11 -11.25 0.26 26.65
CA ILE A 11 -11.52 -0.65 25.52
C ILE A 11 -10.71 -0.21 24.30
N ASN A 12 -10.69 1.09 24.01
CA ASN A 12 -9.91 1.65 22.91
C ASN A 12 -8.41 1.39 23.05
N ASP A 13 -7.84 1.58 24.25
CA ASP A 13 -6.41 1.34 24.50
C ASP A 13 -6.07 -0.15 24.34
N SER A 14 -6.91 -1.05 24.86
CA SER A 14 -6.72 -2.49 24.70
C SER A 14 -6.77 -2.93 23.24
N VAL A 15 -7.68 -2.35 22.45
CA VAL A 15 -7.76 -2.64 21.00
C VAL A 15 -6.57 -2.04 20.26
N ASN A 16 -6.14 -0.84 20.64
CA ASN A 16 -4.99 -0.19 20.01
C ASN A 16 -3.71 -0.96 20.25
N ASP A 17 -3.48 -1.50 21.45
CA ASP A 17 -2.28 -2.29 21.74
C ASP A 17 -2.25 -3.61 20.94
N VAL A 18 -3.41 -4.21 20.68
CA VAL A 18 -3.48 -5.45 19.88
C VAL A 18 -3.31 -5.16 18.39
N VAL A 19 -4.00 -4.14 17.86
CA VAL A 19 -4.03 -3.84 16.42
C VAL A 19 -2.78 -3.06 15.97
N TRP A 20 -2.33 -2.10 16.76
CA TRP A 20 -1.21 -1.21 16.44
C TRP A 20 0.06 -1.51 17.23
N GLY A 21 0.01 -2.41 18.22
CA GLY A 21 1.20 -2.89 18.91
C GLY A 21 1.92 -4.01 18.15
N GLU A 22 2.58 -4.87 18.91
CA GLU A 22 3.53 -5.85 18.38
C GLU A 22 2.88 -6.86 17.42
N MET A 23 1.63 -7.27 17.70
CA MET A 23 0.91 -8.25 16.88
C MET A 23 0.61 -7.70 15.48
N GLY A 24 0.06 -6.49 15.37
CA GLY A 24 -0.20 -5.85 14.07
C GLY A 24 1.06 -5.68 13.24
N LEU A 25 2.16 -5.32 13.88
CA LEU A 25 3.45 -5.13 13.21
C LEU A 25 4.02 -6.48 12.70
N ILE A 26 3.90 -7.54 13.49
CA ILE A 26 4.27 -8.91 13.08
C ILE A 26 3.40 -9.39 11.90
N PHE A 27 2.09 -9.14 11.92
CA PHE A 27 1.22 -9.52 10.79
C PHE A 27 1.55 -8.72 9.52
N LEU A 28 1.80 -7.41 9.65
CA LEU A 28 2.13 -6.55 8.51
C LEU A 28 3.45 -6.99 7.85
N ILE A 29 4.52 -7.07 8.64
CA ILE A 29 5.85 -7.47 8.14
C ILE A 29 5.84 -8.94 7.73
N GLY A 30 5.20 -9.81 8.51
CA GLY A 30 5.08 -11.24 8.22
C GLY A 30 4.35 -11.50 6.91
N THR A 31 3.26 -10.79 6.63
CA THR A 31 2.56 -10.87 5.35
C THR A 31 3.44 -10.37 4.21
N GLY A 32 4.18 -9.27 4.40
CA GLY A 32 5.14 -8.76 3.41
C GLY A 32 6.26 -9.76 3.11
N ILE A 33 6.82 -10.43 4.12
CA ILE A 33 7.82 -11.50 3.97
C ILE A 33 7.23 -12.69 3.23
N LEU A 34 6.04 -13.17 3.64
CA LEU A 34 5.36 -14.29 2.98
C LEU A 34 5.11 -13.97 1.50
N LEU A 35 4.52 -12.82 1.18
CA LEU A 35 4.29 -12.40 -0.20
C LEU A 35 5.59 -12.24 -0.99
N THR A 36 6.65 -11.74 -0.36
CA THR A 36 7.99 -11.67 -0.97
C THR A 36 8.52 -13.04 -1.36
N ILE A 37 8.35 -14.05 -0.49
CA ILE A 37 8.79 -15.42 -0.75
C ILE A 37 7.91 -16.06 -1.84
N LEU A 38 6.58 -15.92 -1.74
CA LEU A 38 5.63 -16.47 -2.72
C LEU A 38 5.86 -15.89 -4.12
N THR A 39 6.18 -14.60 -4.21
CA THR A 39 6.49 -13.92 -5.47
C THR A 39 7.93 -14.11 -5.94
N LYS A 40 8.72 -14.98 -5.28
CA LYS A 40 10.11 -15.30 -5.60
C LYS A 40 11.03 -14.07 -5.67
N VAL A 41 10.86 -13.15 -4.72
CA VAL A 41 11.67 -11.92 -4.63
C VAL A 41 11.56 -11.10 -5.93
N PHE A 42 10.33 -10.91 -6.41
CA PHE A 42 10.01 -10.11 -7.60
C PHE A 42 10.66 -8.71 -7.54
N GLN A 43 10.69 -8.10 -6.36
CA GLN A 43 11.33 -6.81 -6.07
C GLN A 43 12.81 -6.70 -6.48
N ILE A 44 13.61 -7.76 -6.32
CA ILE A 44 15.04 -7.74 -6.71
C ILE A 44 15.23 -8.30 -8.12
N THR A 45 14.49 -9.36 -8.48
CA THR A 45 14.67 -10.06 -9.76
C THR A 45 14.19 -9.25 -10.98
N HIS A 46 13.17 -8.41 -10.82
CA HIS A 46 12.51 -7.70 -11.92
C HIS A 46 12.69 -6.18 -11.88
N ILE A 47 13.67 -5.67 -11.13
CA ILE A 47 13.95 -4.23 -11.01
C ILE A 47 14.17 -3.57 -12.38
N GLY A 48 14.83 -4.27 -13.32
CA GLY A 48 15.05 -3.80 -14.69
C GLY A 48 13.76 -3.74 -15.53
N LEU A 49 12.78 -4.61 -15.26
CA LEU A 49 11.49 -4.63 -15.96
C LEU A 49 10.61 -3.46 -15.52
N TRP A 50 10.54 -3.20 -14.21
CA TRP A 50 9.71 -2.11 -13.68
C TRP A 50 10.36 -0.75 -13.94
N TRP A 51 11.69 -0.62 -13.86
CA TRP A 51 12.38 0.61 -14.26
C TRP A 51 12.14 0.95 -15.74
N ARG A 52 12.22 -0.03 -16.64
CA ARG A 52 11.95 0.19 -18.08
C ARG A 52 10.48 0.50 -18.37
N LYS A 53 9.54 -0.17 -17.71
CA LYS A 53 8.09 0.01 -17.95
C LYS A 53 7.47 1.17 -17.19
N THR A 54 8.10 1.69 -16.14
CA THR A 54 7.59 2.81 -15.33
C THR A 54 8.38 4.08 -15.57
N ILE A 55 9.72 4.05 -15.54
CA ILE A 55 10.55 5.25 -15.79
C ILE A 55 10.87 5.37 -17.30
N GLY A 56 11.25 4.26 -17.95
CA GLY A 56 11.58 4.26 -19.38
C GLY A 56 10.41 4.53 -20.32
N SER A 57 9.18 4.18 -19.92
CA SER A 57 7.96 4.45 -20.70
C SER A 57 7.44 5.88 -20.53
N VAL A 58 7.77 6.54 -19.42
CA VAL A 58 7.43 7.95 -19.17
C VAL A 58 8.28 8.88 -20.02
N PHE A 59 9.54 8.52 -20.29
CA PHE A 59 10.44 9.26 -21.17
C PHE A 59 10.37 8.85 -22.66
N SER A 60 9.77 7.70 -22.97
CA SER A 60 9.57 7.25 -24.36
C SER A 60 8.17 7.63 -24.85
N LYS A 61 8.09 8.35 -25.99
CA LYS A 61 6.87 8.77 -26.71
C LYS A 61 5.86 7.66 -27.07
N SER A 62 6.07 6.43 -26.63
CA SER A 62 5.16 5.29 -26.89
C SER A 62 3.93 5.26 -25.96
N ALA A 63 3.87 6.11 -24.93
CA ALA A 63 2.71 6.24 -24.04
C ALA A 63 1.48 6.95 -24.68
N HIS A 64 1.55 7.31 -25.97
CA HIS A 64 0.45 8.00 -26.67
C HIS A 64 -0.55 7.10 -27.41
N ASN A 65 -0.37 5.77 -27.43
CA ASN A 65 -1.18 4.88 -28.28
C ASN A 65 -1.87 3.72 -27.55
N LYS A 66 -2.57 4.01 -26.45
CA LYS A 66 -3.77 3.22 -26.10
C LYS A 66 -4.94 4.16 -25.82
N LYS A 67 -5.74 4.36 -26.86
CA LYS A 67 -7.03 5.02 -26.88
C LYS A 67 -8.06 4.17 -26.10
N ASP A 68 -7.95 4.13 -24.77
CA ASP A 68 -9.09 3.78 -23.92
C ASP A 68 -9.57 5.07 -23.28
N ALA A 69 -10.74 5.55 -23.72
CA ALA A 69 -11.33 6.86 -23.43
C ALA A 69 -11.78 7.01 -21.96
N GLY A 70 -10.83 6.94 -21.03
CA GLY A 70 -11.05 7.02 -19.60
C GLY A 70 -9.87 6.57 -18.72
N SER A 71 -8.76 6.08 -19.31
CA SER A 71 -7.60 5.64 -18.52
C SER A 71 -6.58 6.76 -18.32
N VAL A 72 -6.31 7.07 -17.05
CA VAL A 72 -5.24 7.96 -16.59
C VAL A 72 -3.89 7.49 -17.14
N SER A 73 -3.04 8.39 -17.63
CA SER A 73 -1.67 8.06 -18.10
C SER A 73 -0.87 7.38 -16.99
N GLN A 74 0.05 6.48 -17.34
CA GLN A 74 0.87 5.76 -16.36
C GLN A 74 1.67 6.71 -15.45
N PHE A 75 2.11 7.86 -15.99
CA PHE A 75 2.73 8.93 -15.20
C PHE A 75 1.74 9.62 -14.26
N GLN A 76 0.55 9.94 -14.77
CA GLN A 76 -0.47 10.63 -13.99
C GLN A 76 -0.98 9.73 -12.84
N ALA A 77 -1.14 8.42 -13.07
CA ALA A 77 -1.48 7.46 -12.03
C ALA A 77 -0.38 7.34 -10.97
N LEU A 78 0.90 7.36 -11.39
CA LEU A 78 2.04 7.41 -10.47
C LEU A 78 2.03 8.69 -9.63
N CYS A 79 1.82 9.86 -10.24
CA CYS A 79 1.73 11.13 -9.52
C CYS A 79 0.57 11.15 -8.52
N THR A 80 -0.61 10.62 -8.89
CA THR A 80 -1.75 10.51 -7.97
C THR A 80 -1.44 9.59 -6.79
N ALA A 81 -0.80 8.44 -7.02
CA ALA A 81 -0.40 7.53 -5.95
C ALA A 81 0.67 8.15 -5.03
N LEU A 82 1.65 8.87 -5.59
CA LEU A 82 2.66 9.58 -4.81
C LEU A 82 2.06 10.72 -4.00
N ALA A 83 1.16 11.51 -4.58
CA ALA A 83 0.46 12.57 -3.87
C ALA A 83 -0.39 12.04 -2.71
N ALA A 84 -0.99 10.86 -2.86
CA ALA A 84 -1.78 10.22 -1.80
C ALA A 84 -0.91 9.66 -0.66
N THR A 85 0.34 9.28 -0.94
CA THR A 85 1.23 8.62 0.02
C THR A 85 2.25 9.56 0.66
N ILE A 86 2.58 10.71 0.04
CA ILE A 86 3.50 11.70 0.58
C ILE A 86 2.72 12.83 1.24
N GLY A 87 2.87 12.98 2.55
CA GLY A 87 2.22 14.03 3.32
C GLY A 87 3.05 14.51 4.51
N THR A 88 2.57 15.57 5.16
CA THR A 88 3.17 16.12 6.39
C THR A 88 3.27 15.07 7.49
N GLY A 89 2.30 14.14 7.55
CA GLY A 89 2.29 13.01 8.48
C GLY A 89 3.52 12.10 8.35
N ASN A 90 4.00 11.84 7.12
CA ASN A 90 5.20 11.02 6.92
C ASN A 90 6.45 11.75 7.41
N ILE A 91 6.54 13.06 7.19
CA ILE A 91 7.69 13.88 7.63
C ILE A 91 7.74 13.93 9.15
N ALA A 92 6.62 14.25 9.80
CA ALA A 92 6.53 14.27 11.26
C ALA A 92 6.76 12.88 11.87
N GLY A 93 6.18 11.83 11.26
CA GLY A 93 6.33 10.45 11.71
C GLY A 93 7.78 9.95 11.65
N VAL A 94 8.50 10.23 10.56
CA VAL A 94 9.93 9.91 10.44
C VAL A 94 10.73 10.67 11.50
N ALA A 95 10.46 11.97 11.70
CA ALA A 95 11.15 12.77 12.71
C ALA A 95 10.93 12.21 14.11
N SER A 96 9.68 11.91 14.49
CA SER A 96 9.35 11.28 15.78
C SER A 96 10.00 9.91 15.94
N ALA A 97 10.01 9.08 14.89
CA ALA A 97 10.63 7.76 14.93
C ALA A 97 12.15 7.84 15.16
N VAL A 98 12.84 8.80 14.54
CA VAL A 98 14.28 9.02 14.73
C VAL A 98 14.58 9.59 16.11
N VAL A 99 13.75 10.51 16.62
CA VAL A 99 13.92 11.09 17.97
C VAL A 99 13.73 10.04 19.05
N VAL A 100 12.71 9.18 18.92
CA VAL A 100 12.38 8.16 19.94
C VAL A 100 13.22 6.89 19.79
N GLY A 101 13.41 6.40 18.57
CA GLY A 101 14.11 5.14 18.27
C GLY A 101 15.60 5.30 17.94
N GLY A 102 16.10 6.54 17.87
CA GLY A 102 17.46 6.85 17.46
C GLY A 102 17.70 6.70 15.95
N PRO A 103 18.94 6.94 15.48
CA PRO A 103 19.27 6.91 14.06
C PRO A 103 19.08 5.53 13.42
N GLY A 104 19.09 4.45 14.22
CA GLY A 104 18.85 3.08 13.75
C GLY A 104 17.43 2.83 13.24
N ALA A 105 16.46 3.70 13.59
CA ALA A 105 15.09 3.59 13.09
C ALA A 105 15.02 3.66 11.56
N VAL A 106 15.88 4.47 10.92
CA VAL A 106 15.89 4.64 9.46
C VAL A 106 16.18 3.32 8.74
N PHE A 107 17.11 2.51 9.27
CA PHE A 107 17.43 1.20 8.72
C PHE A 107 16.19 0.29 8.73
N TRP A 108 15.49 0.23 9.86
CA TRP A 108 14.28 -0.58 9.99
C TRP A 108 13.12 -0.06 9.13
N MET A 109 13.03 1.25 8.91
CA MET A 109 12.05 1.82 7.97
C MET A 109 12.32 1.36 6.53
N TRP A 110 13.58 1.27 6.09
CA TRP A 110 13.90 0.72 4.77
C TRP A 110 13.58 -0.77 4.65
N VAL A 111 13.89 -1.56 5.68
CA VAL A 111 13.54 -2.99 5.72
C VAL A 111 12.02 -3.19 5.66
N ALA A 112 11.26 -2.42 6.45
CA ALA A 112 9.81 -2.46 6.44
C ALA A 112 9.24 -2.00 5.08
N ALA A 113 9.80 -0.95 4.48
CA ALA A 113 9.39 -0.47 3.16
C ALA A 113 9.65 -1.51 2.05
N PHE A 114 10.77 -2.22 2.13
CA PHE A 114 11.10 -3.31 1.21
C PHE A 114 10.04 -4.41 1.24
N PHE A 115 9.72 -4.95 2.42
CA PHE A 115 8.67 -5.97 2.54
C PHE A 115 7.27 -5.43 2.23
N GLY A 116 6.98 -4.17 2.61
CA GLY A 116 5.70 -3.52 2.34
C GLY A 116 5.44 -3.27 0.86
N MET A 117 6.48 -3.11 0.04
CA MET A 117 6.35 -2.94 -1.41
C MET A 117 5.65 -4.13 -2.07
N MET A 118 5.97 -5.34 -1.63
CA MET A 118 5.34 -6.55 -2.18
C MET A 118 3.87 -6.66 -1.79
N THR A 119 3.52 -6.27 -0.56
CA THR A 119 2.12 -6.21 -0.12
C THR A 119 1.31 -5.22 -0.95
N ASN A 120 1.83 -3.99 -1.11
CA ASN A 120 1.18 -2.97 -1.93
C ASN A 120 1.04 -3.40 -3.40
N TYR A 121 2.07 -4.07 -3.94
CA TYR A 121 2.02 -4.63 -5.30
C TYR A 121 0.92 -5.68 -5.45
N SER A 122 0.86 -6.66 -4.54
CA SER A 122 -0.17 -7.70 -4.56
C SER A 122 -1.57 -7.09 -4.48
N GLU A 123 -1.78 -6.12 -3.58
CA GLU A 123 -3.05 -5.41 -3.42
C GLU A 123 -3.47 -4.69 -4.71
N ASN A 124 -2.56 -3.97 -5.36
CA ASN A 124 -2.86 -3.28 -6.61
C ASN A 124 -3.18 -4.25 -7.76
N ILE A 125 -2.49 -5.39 -7.84
CA ILE A 125 -2.79 -6.41 -8.85
C ILE A 125 -4.16 -7.03 -8.61
N LEU A 126 -4.50 -7.37 -7.36
CA LEU A 126 -5.82 -7.85 -6.96
C LEU A 126 -6.91 -6.82 -7.29
N GLY A 127 -6.67 -5.54 -7.00
CA GLY A 127 -7.58 -4.45 -7.30
C GLY A 127 -7.85 -4.25 -8.80
N ILE A 128 -6.86 -4.53 -9.67
CA ILE A 128 -7.04 -4.50 -11.12
C ILE A 128 -7.73 -5.76 -11.63
N TYR A 129 -7.44 -6.93 -11.06
CA TYR A 129 -8.02 -8.20 -11.48
C TYR A 129 -9.52 -8.27 -11.19
N TYR A 130 -9.95 -7.82 -10.01
CA TYR A 130 -11.36 -7.82 -9.58
C TYR A 130 -12.08 -6.49 -9.81
N ARG A 131 -11.54 -5.60 -10.65
CA ARG A 131 -12.21 -4.33 -10.96
C ARG A 131 -13.55 -4.58 -11.66
N ARG A 132 -14.58 -3.84 -11.27
CA ARG A 132 -15.89 -3.85 -11.93
C ARG A 132 -16.19 -2.51 -12.57
N LYS A 133 -17.07 -2.51 -13.58
CA LYS A 133 -17.66 -1.26 -14.07
C LYS A 133 -18.87 -0.95 -13.21
N ASN A 134 -18.88 0.23 -12.62
CA ASN A 134 -20.03 0.73 -11.88
C ASN A 134 -21.17 1.09 -12.87
N ASP A 135 -22.39 1.32 -12.38
CA ASP A 135 -23.57 1.61 -13.21
C ASP A 135 -23.40 2.85 -14.12
N LYS A 136 -22.44 3.72 -13.78
CA LYS A 136 -22.05 4.91 -14.55
C LYS A 136 -21.00 4.63 -15.64
N GLY A 137 -20.58 3.38 -15.83
CA GLY A 137 -19.58 2.96 -16.82
C GLY A 137 -18.12 3.20 -16.42
N GLU A 138 -17.87 3.71 -15.21
CA GLU A 138 -16.53 3.95 -14.66
C GLU A 138 -15.92 2.68 -14.07
N TRP A 139 -14.59 2.55 -14.15
CA TRP A 139 -13.87 1.44 -13.53
C TRP A 139 -13.71 1.69 -12.02
N SER A 140 -14.29 0.81 -11.20
CA SER A 140 -14.15 0.81 -9.74
C SER A 140 -13.45 -0.48 -9.31
N GLY A 141 -12.39 -0.32 -8.52
CA GLY A 141 -11.59 -1.41 -7.99
C GLY A 141 -11.01 -1.03 -6.63
N GLY A 142 -10.40 -1.99 -5.94
CA GLY A 142 -9.81 -1.80 -4.62
C GLY A 142 -10.12 -2.94 -3.66
N ALA A 143 -9.71 -2.77 -2.40
CA ALA A 143 -9.83 -3.80 -1.36
C ALA A 143 -11.22 -4.42 -1.26
N MET A 144 -12.23 -3.56 -1.24
CA MET A 144 -13.62 -3.97 -1.14
C MET A 144 -14.06 -4.94 -2.24
N TYR A 145 -13.58 -4.75 -3.48
CA TYR A 145 -14.02 -5.54 -4.63
C TYR A 145 -13.36 -6.92 -4.67
N TYR A 146 -12.06 -7.04 -4.39
CA TYR A 146 -11.43 -8.36 -4.34
C TYR A 146 -11.79 -9.15 -3.09
N LEU A 147 -12.16 -8.48 -1.98
CA LEU A 147 -12.71 -9.15 -0.80
C LEU A 147 -14.10 -9.76 -1.09
N GLN A 148 -14.95 -9.03 -1.81
CA GLN A 148 -16.27 -9.52 -2.22
C GLN A 148 -16.17 -10.62 -3.29
N ASP A 149 -15.43 -10.38 -4.38
CA ASP A 149 -15.42 -11.25 -5.56
C ASP A 149 -14.34 -12.36 -5.49
N GLY A 150 -13.30 -12.20 -4.66
CA GLY A 150 -12.19 -13.17 -4.54
C GLY A 150 -12.25 -14.06 -3.29
N LEU A 151 -12.72 -13.55 -2.16
CA LEU A 151 -12.89 -14.33 -0.92
C LEU A 151 -14.33 -14.86 -0.73
N GLY A 152 -15.24 -14.51 -1.65
CA GLY A 152 -16.63 -14.95 -1.61
C GLY A 152 -17.42 -14.37 -0.44
N SER A 153 -16.99 -13.24 0.12
CA SER A 153 -17.72 -12.55 1.17
C SER A 153 -19.00 -11.98 0.57
N LYS A 154 -20.12 -12.69 0.76
CA LYS A 154 -21.47 -12.17 0.61
C LYS A 154 -21.79 -11.19 1.72
#